data_AF-A0A955I4R1-F1
#
_entry.id   AF-A0A955I4R1-F1
#
_cell.length_a   1.000
_cell.length_b   1.000
_cell.length_c   1.000
_cell.angle_alpha   90.00
_cell.angle_beta   90.00
_cell.angle_gamma   90.00
#
_symmetry.space_group_name_H-M   'P 1'
#
loop_
_entity.id
_entity.type
_entity.pdbx_description
1 polymer ?
#
loop_
_entity_poly.entity_id
_entity_poly.type
_entity_poly.pdbx_seq_one_letter_code
_entity_poly.pdbx_strand_id
1 'polypeptide(L)'
;MAKVTYQELIDQHLEILKGLQYDSGLFSASKKDVGTGYNKSWLRDNFYECLAFEVIGDWDTVEKTYDAILQIFLKHEDKIDWAIENKPSSTYQYIHARYNPETFDEFWEEWG
;
A
#
# COMPACT_ATOMS: atom_id res chain seq x y z
N MET A 1 27.89 -21.79 -6.19
CA MET A 1 26.46 -21.45 -6.19
C MET A 1 25.96 -21.62 -7.62
N ALA A 2 24.87 -22.37 -7.82
CA ALA A 2 24.21 -22.40 -9.12
C ALA A 2 23.70 -21.00 -9.45
N LYS A 3 23.89 -20.52 -10.68
CA LYS A 3 23.32 -19.24 -11.11
C LYS A 3 21.83 -19.45 -11.34
N VAL A 4 21.02 -18.67 -10.62
CA VAL A 4 19.57 -18.61 -10.78
C VAL A 4 19.25 -17.97 -12.14
N THR A 5 18.26 -18.48 -12.84
CA THR A 5 17.76 -17.90 -14.09
C THR A 5 16.93 -16.64 -13.81
N TYR A 6 16.74 -15.78 -14.82
CA TYR A 6 15.86 -14.61 -14.67
C TYR A 6 14.42 -15.01 -14.35
N GLN A 7 13.92 -16.10 -14.93
CA GLN A 7 12.57 -16.57 -14.65
C GLN A 7 12.43 -16.98 -13.18
N GLU A 8 13.36 -17.79 -12.67
CA GLU A 8 13.36 -18.19 -11.26
C GLU A 8 13.46 -16.98 -10.31
N LEU A 9 14.21 -15.94 -10.68
CA LEU A 9 14.27 -14.69 -9.90
C LEU A 9 12.94 -13.94 -9.93
N ILE A 10 12.31 -13.81 -11.10
CA ILE A 10 11.00 -13.17 -11.25
C ILE A 10 9.95 -13.92 -10.42
N ASP A 11 9.91 -15.25 -10.52
CA ASP A 11 8.96 -16.08 -9.77
C ASP A 11 9.15 -15.90 -8.26
N GLN A 12 10.39 -15.89 -7.78
CA GLN A 12 10.71 -15.61 -6.37
C GLN A 12 10.25 -14.22 -5.92
N HIS A 13 10.47 -13.19 -6.75
CA HIS A 13 10.02 -11.84 -6.43
C HIS A 13 8.50 -11.71 -6.42
N LEU A 14 7.80 -12.36 -7.35
CA LEU A 14 6.34 -12.38 -7.38
C LEU A 14 5.77 -13.10 -6.17
N GLU A 15 6.34 -14.21 -5.73
CA GLU A 15 5.90 -14.87 -4.49
C GLU A 15 6.08 -13.97 -3.27
N ILE A 16 7.20 -13.25 -3.18
CA ILE A 16 7.44 -12.30 -2.10
C ILE A 16 6.39 -11.19 -2.11
N LEU A 17 6.17 -10.54 -3.26
CA LEU A 17 5.18 -9.46 -3.39
C LEU A 17 3.77 -9.94 -3.05
N LYS A 18 3.35 -11.11 -3.55
CA LYS A 18 2.05 -11.70 -3.20
C LYS A 18 1.93 -11.96 -1.70
N GLY A 19 3.01 -12.37 -1.03
CA GLY A 19 3.04 -12.55 0.41
C GLY A 19 2.84 -11.25 1.22
N LEU A 20 3.16 -10.10 0.64
CA LEU A 20 2.98 -8.78 1.28
C LEU A 20 1.53 -8.29 1.21
N GLN A 21 0.72 -8.77 0.27
CA GLN A 21 -0.67 -8.34 0.13
C GLN A 21 -1.54 -8.85 1.28
N TYR A 22 -2.31 -7.97 1.90
CA TYR A 22 -3.36 -8.31 2.86
C TYR A 22 -4.66 -8.70 2.15
N ASP A 23 -5.57 -9.33 2.89
CA ASP A 23 -6.88 -9.72 2.37
C ASP A 23 -7.68 -8.52 1.85
N SER A 24 -7.46 -7.34 2.43
CA SER A 24 -8.05 -6.07 1.99
C SER A 24 -7.60 -5.61 0.61
N GLY A 25 -6.46 -6.11 0.10
CA GLY A 25 -5.84 -5.68 -1.15
C GLY A 25 -4.62 -4.78 -0.98
N LEU A 26 -4.40 -4.20 0.20
CA LEU A 26 -3.19 -3.39 0.43
C LEU A 26 -1.96 -4.25 0.65
N PHE A 27 -0.80 -3.75 0.23
CA PHE A 27 0.50 -4.34 0.49
C PHE A 27 1.14 -3.78 1.77
N SER A 28 1.76 -4.67 2.56
CA SER A 28 2.69 -4.26 3.62
C SER A 28 3.99 -3.74 3.03
N ALA A 29 4.54 -2.63 3.55
CA ALA A 29 5.87 -2.16 3.14
C ALA A 29 7.02 -3.13 3.48
N SER A 30 6.79 -4.09 4.38
CA SER A 30 7.77 -5.12 4.75
C SER A 30 7.08 -6.35 5.34
N LYS A 31 7.84 -7.40 5.70
CA LYS A 31 7.29 -8.63 6.30
C LYS A 31 6.32 -8.32 7.45
N LYS A 32 5.15 -8.96 7.42
CA LYS A 32 4.04 -8.75 8.36
C LYS A 32 4.40 -9.05 9.83
N ASP A 33 5.35 -9.96 10.07
CA ASP A 33 5.71 -10.47 11.42
C ASP A 33 6.89 -9.74 12.09
N VAL A 34 7.19 -8.49 11.71
CA VAL A 34 8.27 -7.74 12.40
C VAL A 34 7.76 -7.18 13.74
N GLY A 35 8.40 -7.60 14.84
CA GLY A 35 8.09 -7.17 16.22
C GLY A 35 8.26 -5.67 16.51
N THR A 36 8.53 -4.85 15.49
CA THR A 36 8.66 -3.40 15.54
C THR A 36 7.35 -2.65 15.29
N GLY A 37 6.24 -3.34 15.03
CA GLY A 37 4.92 -2.70 14.81
C GLY A 37 4.79 -2.03 13.42
N TYR A 38 5.56 -2.51 12.44
CA TYR A 38 5.53 -2.05 11.04
C TYR A 38 4.49 -2.79 10.18
N ASN A 39 3.35 -3.17 10.75
CA ASN A 39 2.18 -3.67 10.02
C ASN A 39 1.40 -2.52 9.35
N LYS A 40 2.11 -1.63 8.65
CA LYS A 40 1.55 -0.44 8.01
C LYS A 40 1.64 -0.59 6.49
N SER A 41 0.61 -0.10 5.82
CA SER A 41 0.58 0.01 4.37
C SER A 41 0.87 1.45 3.97
N TRP A 42 1.81 1.66 3.05
CA TRP A 42 2.09 2.98 2.47
C TRP A 42 1.38 3.09 1.13
N LEU A 43 0.66 4.19 0.89
CA LEU A 43 0.01 4.41 -0.41
C LEU A 43 1.00 4.28 -1.57
N ARG A 44 2.17 4.89 -1.43
CA ARG A 44 3.25 4.84 -2.44
C ARG A 44 3.66 3.41 -2.80
N ASP A 45 3.84 2.56 -1.80
CA ASP A 45 4.36 1.22 -1.98
C ASP A 45 3.33 0.36 -2.74
N ASN A 46 2.04 0.53 -2.44
CA ASN A 46 0.95 -0.12 -3.20
C ASN A 46 0.98 0.24 -4.69
N PHE A 47 1.22 1.51 -5.05
CA PHE A 47 1.32 1.91 -6.45
C PHE A 47 2.49 1.22 -7.16
N TYR A 48 3.67 1.16 -6.54
CA TYR A 48 4.83 0.54 -7.15
C TYR A 48 4.76 -0.99 -7.21
N GLU A 49 4.20 -1.63 -6.18
CA GLU A 49 4.01 -3.08 -6.16
C GLU A 49 3.00 -3.51 -7.24
N CYS A 50 1.93 -2.74 -7.45
CA CYS A 50 0.96 -2.98 -8.53
C CYS A 50 1.59 -2.98 -9.93
N LEU A 51 2.62 -2.16 -10.19
CA LEU A 51 3.25 -2.10 -11.52
C LEU A 51 3.81 -3.46 -11.95
N ALA A 52 4.34 -4.25 -11.01
CA ALA A 52 4.84 -5.58 -11.34
C ALA A 52 3.72 -6.51 -11.81
N PHE A 53 2.56 -6.45 -11.15
CA PHE A 53 1.37 -7.24 -11.47
C PHE A 53 0.70 -6.79 -12.76
N GLU A 54 0.67 -5.49 -13.02
CA GLU A 54 0.20 -4.91 -14.28
C GLU A 54 1.03 -5.42 -15.47
N VAL A 55 2.37 -5.39 -15.35
CA VAL A 55 3.29 -5.82 -16.41
C VAL A 55 3.10 -7.29 -16.79
N ILE A 56 2.76 -8.16 -15.83
CA ILE A 56 2.51 -9.58 -16.08
C ILE A 56 1.05 -9.91 -16.38
N GLY A 57 0.16 -8.91 -16.36
CA GLY A 57 -1.28 -9.05 -16.64
C GLY A 57 -2.12 -9.65 -15.50
N ASP A 58 -1.63 -9.62 -14.26
CA ASP A 58 -2.38 -10.05 -13.06
C ASP A 58 -3.33 -8.93 -12.61
N TRP A 59 -4.38 -8.70 -13.41
CA TRP A 59 -5.33 -7.61 -13.21
C TRP A 59 -6.20 -7.79 -11.96
N ASP A 60 -6.49 -9.02 -11.54
CA ASP A 60 -7.22 -9.27 -10.30
C ASP A 60 -6.50 -8.68 -9.09
N THR A 61 -5.16 -8.81 -9.05
CA THR A 61 -4.34 -8.21 -7.98
C THR A 61 -4.36 -6.68 -8.06
N VAL A 62 -4.22 -6.12 -9.27
CA VAL A 62 -4.22 -4.67 -9.50
C VAL A 62 -5.55 -4.04 -9.10
N GLU A 63 -6.66 -4.54 -9.63
CA GLU A 63 -8.00 -4.03 -9.33
C GLU A 63 -8.28 -4.08 -7.84
N LYS A 64 -7.97 -5.21 -7.18
CA LYS A 64 -8.15 -5.37 -5.74
C LYS A 64 -7.37 -4.32 -4.93
N THR A 65 -6.12 -4.04 -5.30
CA THR A 65 -5.32 -3.04 -4.59
C THR A 65 -5.83 -1.62 -4.84
N TYR A 66 -6.20 -1.28 -6.07
CA TYR A 66 -6.75 0.05 -6.37
C TYR A 66 -8.12 0.27 -5.73
N ASP A 67 -8.98 -0.74 -5.67
CA ASP A 67 -10.24 -0.70 -4.92
C ASP A 67 -9.98 -0.39 -3.45
N ALA A 68 -8.99 -1.03 -2.82
CA ALA A 68 -8.60 -0.75 -1.44
C ALA A 68 -8.14 0.71 -1.23
N ILE A 69 -7.35 1.26 -2.17
CA ILE A 69 -6.91 2.65 -2.15
C ILE A 69 -8.10 3.61 -2.29
N LEU A 70 -9.04 3.31 -3.18
CA LEU A 70 -10.25 4.12 -3.34
C LEU A 70 -11.13 4.07 -2.08
N GLN A 71 -11.24 2.91 -1.41
CA GLN A 71 -11.92 2.80 -0.12
C GLN A 71 -11.25 3.64 0.98
N ILE A 72 -9.91 3.76 0.97
CA ILE A 72 -9.21 4.72 1.85
C ILE A 72 -9.66 6.15 1.57
N PHE A 73 -9.67 6.58 0.31
CA PHE A 73 -10.07 7.94 -0.03
C PHE A 73 -11.52 8.24 0.31
N LEU A 74 -12.43 7.29 0.09
CA LEU A 74 -13.83 7.41 0.51
C LEU A 74 -13.96 7.49 2.03
N LYS A 75 -13.21 6.67 2.78
CA LYS A 75 -13.23 6.69 4.25
C LYS A 75 -12.76 8.03 4.84
N HIS A 76 -11.82 8.70 4.18
CA HIS A 76 -11.23 9.97 4.62
C HIS A 76 -11.71 11.16 3.79
N GLU A 77 -12.86 11.05 3.13
CA GLU A 77 -13.39 12.06 2.21
C GLU A 77 -13.56 13.43 2.89
N ASP A 78 -14.08 13.46 4.12
CA ASP A 78 -14.26 14.70 4.89
C ASP A 78 -12.96 15.50 5.03
N LYS A 79 -11.82 14.80 5.19
CA LYS A 79 -10.49 15.40 5.34
C LYS A 79 -9.99 15.95 4.00
N ILE A 80 -10.27 15.22 2.91
CA ILE A 80 -9.93 15.64 1.54
C ILE A 80 -10.75 16.88 1.17
N ASP A 81 -12.06 16.86 1.39
CA ASP A 81 -12.96 17.98 1.12
C ASP A 81 -12.56 19.21 1.95
N TRP A 82 -12.28 19.02 3.24
CA TRP A 82 -11.76 20.08 4.08
C TRP A 82 -10.47 20.71 3.53
N ALA A 83 -9.53 19.89 3.03
CA ALA A 83 -8.26 20.35 2.46
C ALA A 83 -8.42 21.05 1.09
N ILE A 84 -9.49 20.75 0.34
CA ILE A 84 -9.86 21.46 -0.88
C ILE A 84 -10.37 22.87 -0.55
N GLU A 85 -11.23 22.97 0.47
CA GLU A 85 -11.78 24.25 0.93
C GLU A 85 -10.75 25.11 1.67
N ASN A 86 -9.87 24.46 2.43
CA ASN A 86 -8.91 25.10 3.32
C ASN A 86 -7.51 24.64 2.95
N LYS A 87 -6.70 25.54 2.37
CA LYS A 87 -5.31 25.24 2.04
C LYS A 87 -4.58 24.77 3.31
N PRO A 88 -4.12 23.51 3.37
CA PRO A 88 -3.56 22.99 4.61
C PRO A 88 -2.22 23.66 4.93
N SER A 89 -2.04 24.05 6.18
CA SER A 89 -0.84 24.68 6.74
C SER A 89 0.02 23.74 7.57
N SER A 90 -0.53 22.59 7.95
CA SER A 90 0.13 21.59 8.78
C SER A 90 -0.03 20.19 8.19
N THR A 91 0.97 19.34 8.42
CA THR A 91 1.07 17.94 7.99
C THR A 91 -0.17 17.11 8.31
N TYR A 92 -0.66 17.17 9.55
CA TYR A 92 -1.82 16.38 10.00
C TYR A 92 -3.14 16.70 9.26
N GLN A 93 -3.21 17.84 8.56
CA GLN A 93 -4.39 18.24 7.81
C GLN A 93 -4.47 17.56 6.44
N TYR A 94 -3.35 17.05 5.91
CA TYR A 94 -3.36 16.20 4.73
C TYR A 94 -3.73 14.77 5.11
N ILE A 95 -4.30 14.01 4.17
CA ILE A 95 -4.45 12.57 4.33
C ILE A 95 -3.09 11.91 4.61
N HIS A 96 -3.06 10.91 5.48
CA HIS A 96 -1.83 10.31 5.93
C HIS A 96 -1.17 9.48 4.82
N ALA A 97 0.16 9.43 4.75
CA ALA A 97 0.87 8.54 3.82
C ALA A 97 0.76 7.02 4.14
N ARG A 98 0.21 6.67 5.30
CA ARG A 98 0.28 5.33 5.91
C ARG A 98 -1.06 4.97 6.52
N TYR A 99 -1.49 3.73 6.31
CA TYR A 99 -2.78 3.23 6.77
C TYR A 99 -2.64 1.86 7.41
N ASN A 100 -3.53 1.57 8.34
CA ASN A 100 -3.72 0.21 8.80
C ASN A 100 -4.26 -0.62 7.62
N PRO A 101 -3.58 -1.70 7.22
CA PRO A 101 -3.97 -2.48 6.05
C PRO A 101 -5.29 -3.22 6.21
N GLU A 102 -5.77 -3.46 7.43
CA GLU A 102 -7.03 -4.15 7.70
C GLU A 102 -8.20 -3.19 7.89
N THR A 103 -7.97 -2.06 8.57
CA THR A 103 -9.05 -1.12 8.93
C THR A 103 -9.08 0.15 8.10
N PHE A 104 -8.03 0.47 7.34
CA PHE A 104 -7.85 1.72 6.61
C PHE A 104 -7.78 2.97 7.49
N ASP A 105 -7.50 2.82 8.78
CA ASP A 105 -7.30 3.95 9.69
C ASP A 105 -5.94 4.62 9.49
N GLU A 106 -5.91 5.94 9.67
CA GLU A 106 -4.66 6.71 9.75
C GLU A 106 -3.95 6.46 11.09
N PHE A 107 -2.64 6.72 11.10
CA PHE A 107 -1.85 6.73 12.33
C PHE A 107 -1.69 8.15 12.86
N TRP A 108 -1.55 8.29 14.18
CA TRP A 108 -1.32 9.58 14.85
C TRP A 108 0.11 10.11 14.72
N GLU A 109 1.04 9.23 14.32
CA GLU A 109 2.46 9.54 14.22
C GLU A 109 2.76 10.23 12.89
N GLU A 110 3.30 11.43 12.94
CA GLU A 110 3.75 12.12 11.73
C GLU A 110 4.78 11.30 10.97
N TRP A 111 4.68 11.34 9.64
CA TRP A 111 5.65 10.71 8.76
C TRP A 111 5.71 11.42 7.41
N GLY A 112 6.84 12.07 7.15
CA GLY A 112 7.05 12.91 5.97
C GLY A 112 6.80 14.36 6.31
#